data_AF-A0A937ZRZ4-F1
#
_entry.id   AF-A0A937ZRZ4-F1
#
_cell.length_a   1.000
_cell.length_b   1.000
_cell.length_c   1.000
_cell.angle_alpha   90.00
_cell.angle_beta   90.00
_cell.angle_gamma   90.00
#
_symmetry.space_group_name_H-M   'P 1'
#
loop_
_entity.id
_entity.type
_entity.pdbx_description
1 polymer ?
#
loop_
_entity_poly.entity_id
_entity_poly.type
_entity_poly.pdbx_seq_one_letter_code
_entity_poly.pdbx_strand_id
1 'polypeptide(L)'
;TLAHYAKAYANAHLHEAFLNTLLVALVSTVAATALGTLLGVALHRFRFPGRAAYEGWLHLPIAIPEICMGVALLAFFAAIDAELGLLTMIASHIAFSIPFVALVVRARYQRFDPALAEASRDLGADEAQTFRRVVLPFLAPGIVAGALLAFTLSIDDFVISFFVSGPGSTTLPIKIYSMVRMGVTPEVNAASTVLIAITAAVVLVMVRLQSRGGRVLP
;
A
#
# COMPACT_ATOMS: atom_id res chain seq x y z
N THR A 1 28.29 5.10 17.73
CA THR A 1 28.02 6.53 18.05
C THR A 1 27.27 7.19 16.89
N LEU A 2 26.74 8.42 17.06
CA LEU A 2 26.03 9.18 16.01
C LEU A 2 26.79 9.27 14.67
N ALA A 3 28.11 9.07 14.70
CA ALA A 3 28.97 8.96 13.52
C ALA A 3 28.52 7.88 12.51
N HIS A 4 27.92 6.76 12.94
CA HIS A 4 27.44 5.74 12.00
C HIS A 4 26.19 6.18 11.22
N TYR A 5 25.36 7.06 11.81
CA TYR A 5 24.24 7.68 11.10
C TYR A 5 24.74 8.68 10.06
N ALA A 6 25.76 9.47 10.38
CA ALA A 6 26.40 10.36 9.42
C ALA A 6 27.06 9.58 8.27
N LYS A 7 27.73 8.46 8.55
CA LYS A 7 28.29 7.56 7.53
C LYS A 7 27.22 6.90 6.66
N ALA A 8 26.11 6.45 7.25
CA ALA A 8 24.98 5.88 6.52
C ALA A 8 24.34 6.93 5.60
N TYR A 9 24.17 8.16 6.07
CA TYR A 9 23.65 9.28 5.28
C TYR A 9 24.59 9.67 4.12
N ALA A 10 25.91 9.63 4.33
CA ALA A 10 26.90 9.90 3.30
C ALA A 10 27.04 8.79 2.25
N ASN A 11 26.44 7.62 2.49
CA ASN A 11 26.51 6.51 1.54
C ASN A 11 25.47 6.72 0.42
N ALA A 12 25.94 7.14 -0.75
CA ALA A 12 25.10 7.39 -1.92
C ALA A 12 24.16 6.22 -2.26
N HIS A 13 24.62 4.98 -2.11
CA HIS A 13 23.79 3.80 -2.40
C HIS A 13 22.69 3.56 -1.36
N LEU A 14 22.91 3.93 -0.09
CA LEU A 14 21.86 3.87 0.93
C LEU A 14 20.83 4.98 0.73
N HIS A 15 21.30 6.16 0.33
CA HIS A 15 20.42 7.28 0.01
C HIS A 15 19.55 6.98 -1.21
N GLU A 16 20.14 6.45 -2.28
CA GLU A 16 19.40 6.02 -3.47
C GLU A 16 18.39 4.90 -3.14
N ALA A 17 18.80 3.90 -2.37
CA ALA A 17 17.91 2.83 -1.95
C ALA A 17 16.75 3.33 -1.09
N PHE A 18 16.99 4.33 -0.24
CA PHE A 18 15.96 5.00 0.53
C PHE A 18 14.96 5.76 -0.35
N LEU A 19 15.45 6.53 -1.33
CA LEU A 19 14.59 7.25 -2.28
C LEU A 19 13.76 6.30 -3.13
N ASN A 20 14.34 5.20 -3.61
CA ASN A 20 13.64 4.16 -4.34
C ASN A 20 12.52 3.54 -3.49
N THR A 21 12.80 3.18 -2.24
CA THR A 21 11.78 2.69 -1.30
C THR A 21 10.64 3.68 -1.13
N LEU A 22 10.95 4.95 -0.89
CA LEU A 22 9.92 5.97 -0.67
C LEU A 22 9.08 6.22 -1.94
N LEU A 23 9.73 6.25 -3.11
CA LEU A 23 9.06 6.40 -4.39
C LEU A 23 8.11 5.24 -4.64
N VAL A 24 8.60 3.99 -4.54
CA VAL A 24 7.78 2.79 -4.73
C VAL A 24 6.61 2.78 -3.76
N ALA A 25 6.85 3.04 -2.47
CA ALA A 25 5.80 3.05 -1.45
C ALA A 25 4.75 4.13 -1.67
N LEU A 26 5.14 5.37 -1.99
CA LEU A 26 4.18 6.46 -2.20
C LEU A 26 3.37 6.26 -3.48
N VAL A 27 4.03 5.95 -4.60
CA VAL A 27 3.35 5.80 -5.89
C VAL A 27 2.42 4.60 -5.87
N SER A 28 2.88 3.46 -5.33
CA SER A 28 2.05 2.26 -5.22
C SER A 28 0.85 2.49 -4.31
N THR A 29 1.05 3.18 -3.17
CA THR A 29 -0.02 3.53 -2.24
C THR A 29 -1.09 4.38 -2.90
N VAL A 30 -0.71 5.47 -3.58
CA VAL A 30 -1.68 6.38 -4.21
C VAL A 30 -2.50 5.63 -5.26
N ALA A 31 -1.84 4.89 -6.15
CA ALA A 31 -2.51 4.15 -7.21
C ALA A 31 -3.39 3.00 -6.65
N ALA A 32 -2.87 2.21 -5.72
CA ALA A 32 -3.63 1.13 -5.08
C ALA A 32 -4.79 1.66 -4.24
N THR A 33 -4.65 2.82 -3.60
CA THR A 33 -5.74 3.47 -2.85
C THR A 33 -6.87 3.86 -3.79
N ALA A 34 -6.56 4.50 -4.91
CA ALA A 34 -7.56 4.89 -5.90
C ALA A 34 -8.27 3.65 -6.48
N LEU A 35 -7.51 2.69 -6.99
CA LEU A 35 -8.05 1.48 -7.64
C LEU A 35 -8.77 0.56 -6.64
N GLY A 36 -8.20 0.35 -5.46
CA GLY A 36 -8.79 -0.45 -4.39
C GLY A 36 -10.05 0.18 -3.81
N THR A 37 -10.10 1.52 -3.69
CA THR A 37 -11.35 2.22 -3.27
C THR A 37 -12.45 2.02 -4.30
N LEU A 38 -12.14 2.18 -5.59
CA LEU A 38 -13.11 1.94 -6.67
C LEU A 38 -13.60 0.49 -6.65
N LEU A 39 -12.70 -0.48 -6.49
CA LEU A 39 -13.05 -1.90 -6.41
C LEU A 39 -13.91 -2.22 -5.18
N GLY A 40 -13.53 -1.73 -4.00
CA GLY A 40 -14.27 -1.93 -2.75
C GLY A 40 -15.67 -1.34 -2.80
N VAL A 41 -15.81 -0.13 -3.35
CA VAL A 41 -17.10 0.51 -3.63
C VAL A 41 -17.91 -0.28 -4.64
N ALA A 42 -17.29 -0.70 -5.76
CA ALA A 42 -17.99 -1.42 -6.81
C ALA A 42 -18.54 -2.78 -6.34
N LEU A 43 -17.74 -3.53 -5.57
CA LEU A 43 -18.14 -4.83 -5.02
C LEU A 43 -19.23 -4.72 -3.95
N HIS A 44 -19.31 -3.59 -3.24
CA HIS A 44 -20.38 -3.34 -2.29
C HIS A 44 -21.66 -2.85 -2.99
N ARG A 45 -21.54 -1.85 -3.86
CA ARG A 45 -22.68 -1.10 -4.43
C ARG A 45 -23.34 -1.80 -5.62
N PHE A 46 -22.58 -2.49 -6.47
CA PHE A 46 -23.08 -3.02 -7.74
C PHE A 46 -23.19 -4.55 -7.76
N ARG A 47 -24.10 -5.05 -8.58
CA ARG A 47 -24.17 -6.46 -8.99
C ARG A 47 -23.83 -6.53 -10.47
N PHE A 48 -22.76 -7.23 -10.83
CA PHE A 48 -22.26 -7.34 -12.18
C PHE A 48 -21.72 -8.76 -12.44
N PRO A 49 -21.71 -9.23 -13.71
CA PRO A 49 -21.17 -10.55 -14.05
C PRO A 49 -19.68 -10.63 -13.71
N GLY A 50 -19.25 -11.73 -13.09
CA GLY A 50 -17.85 -11.91 -12.65
C GLY A 50 -17.53 -11.39 -11.25
N ARG A 51 -18.50 -10.81 -10.51
CA ARG A 51 -18.31 -10.35 -9.12
C ARG A 51 -17.67 -11.43 -8.23
N ALA A 52 -18.09 -12.68 -8.33
CA ALA A 52 -17.54 -13.79 -7.53
C ALA A 52 -16.04 -14.02 -7.81
N ALA A 53 -15.59 -13.82 -9.05
CA ALA A 53 -14.17 -13.93 -9.40
C ALA A 53 -13.35 -12.80 -8.76
N TYR A 54 -13.84 -11.56 -8.81
CA TYR A 54 -13.21 -10.44 -8.12
C TYR A 54 -13.21 -10.62 -6.59
N GLU A 55 -14.29 -11.15 -6.00
CA GLU A 55 -14.32 -11.50 -4.57
C GLU A 55 -13.28 -12.59 -4.25
N GLY A 56 -13.15 -13.62 -5.09
CA GLY A 56 -12.08 -14.62 -4.94
C GLY A 56 -10.69 -14.00 -5.04
N TRP A 57 -10.47 -13.09 -6.00
CA TRP A 57 -9.19 -12.41 -6.19
C TRP A 57 -8.80 -11.57 -4.97
N LEU A 58 -9.75 -10.91 -4.29
CA LEU A 58 -9.46 -10.18 -3.06
C LEU A 58 -8.86 -11.06 -1.94
N HIS A 59 -9.17 -12.36 -1.95
CA HIS A 59 -8.70 -13.30 -0.93
C HIS A 59 -7.43 -14.05 -1.35
N LEU A 60 -7.04 -14.01 -2.63
CA LEU A 60 -5.85 -14.70 -3.13
C LEU A 60 -4.54 -14.25 -2.45
N PRO A 61 -4.23 -12.95 -2.28
CA PRO A 61 -2.98 -12.53 -1.65
C PRO A 61 -2.83 -12.99 -0.19
N ILE A 62 -3.95 -13.26 0.50
CA ILE A 62 -3.94 -13.73 1.89
C ILE A 62 -3.63 -15.23 1.93
N ALA A 63 -4.04 -15.98 0.91
CA ALA A 63 -3.83 -17.43 0.83
C ALA A 63 -2.49 -17.80 0.19
N ILE A 64 -1.99 -16.99 -0.75
CA ILE A 64 -0.73 -17.24 -1.47
C ILE A 64 0.45 -16.74 -0.62
N PRO A 65 1.45 -17.59 -0.32
CA PRO A 65 2.68 -17.15 0.31
C PRO A 65 3.36 -16.06 -0.52
N GLU A 66 3.89 -15.04 0.15
CA GLU A 66 4.48 -13.87 -0.51
C GLU A 66 5.63 -14.24 -1.46
N ILE A 67 6.43 -15.25 -1.11
CA ILE A 67 7.50 -15.79 -1.97
C ILE A 67 6.94 -16.35 -3.27
N CYS A 68 5.82 -17.08 -3.21
CA CYS A 68 5.16 -17.61 -4.40
C CYS A 68 4.65 -16.46 -5.29
N MET A 69 4.13 -15.39 -4.69
CA MET A 69 3.71 -14.19 -5.41
C MET A 69 4.90 -13.51 -6.11
N GLY A 70 6.01 -13.32 -5.41
CA GLY A 70 7.23 -12.74 -5.98
C GLY A 70 7.78 -13.53 -7.16
N VAL A 71 7.87 -14.85 -7.03
CA VAL A 71 8.29 -15.75 -8.12
C VAL A 71 7.31 -15.70 -9.29
N ALA A 72 6.00 -15.69 -9.02
CA ALA A 72 4.98 -15.60 -10.07
C ALA A 72 5.05 -14.27 -10.84
N LEU A 73 5.28 -13.15 -10.14
CA LEU A 73 5.46 -11.84 -10.76
C LEU A 73 6.74 -11.77 -11.60
N LEU A 74 7.85 -12.34 -11.13
CA LEU A 74 9.06 -12.48 -11.93
C LEU A 74 8.80 -13.28 -13.21
N ALA A 75 8.17 -14.45 -13.08
CA ALA A 75 7.82 -15.28 -14.23
C ALA A 75 6.88 -14.56 -15.20
N PHE A 76 5.93 -13.77 -14.68
CA PHE A 76 5.02 -12.95 -15.47
C PHE A 76 5.77 -11.88 -16.28
N PHE A 77 6.64 -11.09 -15.63
CA PHE A 77 7.41 -10.05 -16.34
C PHE A 77 8.40 -10.65 -17.35
N ALA A 78 9.02 -11.78 -17.02
CA ALA A 78 9.86 -12.52 -17.96
C ALA A 78 9.06 -13.03 -19.17
N ALA A 79 7.84 -13.51 -18.97
CA ALA A 79 6.99 -14.03 -20.05
C ALA A 79 6.54 -12.95 -21.04
N ILE A 80 6.46 -11.69 -20.60
CA ILE A 80 6.13 -10.54 -21.47
C ILE A 80 7.37 -9.74 -21.91
N ASP A 81 8.58 -10.26 -21.66
CA ASP A 81 9.86 -9.62 -21.97
C ASP A 81 10.01 -8.20 -21.37
N ALA A 82 9.43 -8.00 -20.19
CA ALA A 82 9.54 -6.73 -19.47
C ALA A 82 10.86 -6.65 -18.70
N GLU A 83 11.58 -5.54 -18.89
CA GLU A 83 12.81 -5.25 -18.15
C GLU A 83 12.49 -5.00 -16.66
N LEU A 84 13.12 -5.79 -15.78
CA LEU A 84 12.95 -5.63 -14.34
C LEU A 84 13.56 -4.32 -13.87
N GLY A 85 12.89 -3.65 -12.93
CA GLY A 85 13.33 -2.38 -12.41
C GLY A 85 12.26 -1.70 -11.57
N LEU A 86 12.31 -0.37 -11.53
CA LEU A 86 11.44 0.44 -10.70
C LEU A 86 9.97 0.36 -11.14
N LEU A 87 9.71 0.26 -12.45
CA LEU A 87 8.35 0.20 -13.00
C LEU A 87 7.67 -1.13 -12.70
N THR A 88 8.35 -2.25 -12.93
CA THR A 88 7.84 -3.59 -12.58
C THR A 88 7.57 -3.69 -11.09
N MET A 89 8.45 -3.13 -10.27
CA MET A 89 8.28 -3.06 -8.82
C MET A 89 7.06 -2.23 -8.40
N ILE A 90 6.90 -1.01 -8.94
CA ILE A 90 5.70 -0.20 -8.68
C ILE A 90 4.44 -0.95 -9.09
N ALA A 91 4.41 -1.55 -10.29
CA ALA A 91 3.27 -2.29 -10.79
C ALA A 91 2.92 -3.50 -9.89
N SER A 92 3.92 -4.25 -9.43
CA SER A 92 3.75 -5.35 -8.48
C SER A 92 3.17 -4.90 -7.15
N HIS A 93 3.69 -3.81 -6.58
CA HIS A 93 3.21 -3.29 -5.31
C HIS A 93 1.78 -2.73 -5.42
N ILE A 94 1.42 -2.13 -6.56
CA ILE A 94 0.04 -1.75 -6.85
C ILE A 94 -0.87 -2.98 -6.87
N ALA A 95 -0.51 -3.99 -7.68
CA ALA A 95 -1.33 -5.20 -7.84
C ALA A 95 -1.52 -5.94 -6.52
N PHE A 96 -0.46 -6.04 -5.71
CA PHE A 96 -0.50 -6.66 -4.38
C PHE A 96 -1.33 -5.86 -3.38
N SER A 97 -1.28 -4.52 -3.43
CA SER A 97 -1.95 -3.66 -2.44
C SER A 97 -3.43 -3.41 -2.70
N ILE A 98 -3.89 -3.49 -3.96
CA ILE A 98 -5.30 -3.26 -4.33
C ILE A 98 -6.27 -4.10 -3.49
N PRO A 99 -6.06 -5.43 -3.33
CA PRO A 99 -6.94 -6.28 -2.53
C PRO A 99 -7.10 -5.82 -1.07
N PHE A 100 -6.01 -5.41 -0.43
CA PHE A 100 -6.02 -4.95 0.96
C PHE A 100 -6.80 -3.64 1.12
N VAL A 101 -6.54 -2.66 0.24
CA VAL A 101 -7.32 -1.40 0.23
C VAL A 101 -8.80 -1.68 0.01
N ALA A 102 -9.12 -2.49 -1.00
CA ALA A 102 -10.50 -2.81 -1.36
C ALA A 102 -11.25 -3.49 -0.21
N LEU A 103 -10.60 -4.40 0.52
CA LEU A 103 -11.17 -5.07 1.68
C LEU A 103 -11.49 -4.07 2.82
N VAL A 104 -10.56 -3.17 3.13
CA VAL A 104 -10.73 -2.16 4.18
C VAL A 104 -11.87 -1.18 3.82
N VAL A 105 -11.87 -0.66 2.58
CA VAL A 105 -12.92 0.26 2.10
C VAL A 105 -14.28 -0.44 2.07
N ARG A 106 -14.34 -1.69 1.58
CA ARG A 106 -15.59 -2.47 1.54
C ARG A 106 -16.12 -2.74 2.95
N ALA A 107 -15.27 -3.10 3.90
CA ALA A 107 -15.67 -3.31 5.29
C ALA A 107 -16.20 -2.02 5.94
N ARG A 108 -15.65 -0.86 5.58
CA ARG A 108 -16.19 0.44 5.99
C ARG A 108 -17.57 0.69 5.36
N TYR A 109 -17.72 0.43 4.06
CA TYR A 109 -18.99 0.62 3.34
C TYR A 109 -20.10 -0.28 3.89
N GLN A 110 -19.80 -1.52 4.29
CA GLN A 110 -20.79 -2.42 4.92
C GLN A 110 -21.47 -1.86 6.17
N ARG A 111 -20.88 -0.85 6.82
CA ARG A 111 -21.45 -0.15 7.99
C ARG A 111 -22.20 1.14 7.63
N PHE A 112 -22.32 1.47 6.35
CA PHE A 112 -23.05 2.64 5.87
C PHE A 112 -24.54 2.40 5.97
N ASP A 113 -25.27 3.35 6.58
CA ASP A 113 -26.73 3.33 6.61
C ASP A 113 -27.29 3.83 5.26
N PRO A 114 -28.01 2.98 4.49
CA PRO A 114 -28.63 3.39 3.23
C PRO A 114 -29.58 4.59 3.37
N ALA A 115 -30.19 4.79 4.54
CA ALA A 115 -31.11 5.91 4.79
C ALA A 115 -30.44 7.28 4.60
N LEU A 116 -29.12 7.39 4.82
CA LEU A 116 -28.37 8.62 4.56
C LEU A 116 -28.31 8.98 3.07
N ALA A 117 -28.21 7.96 2.21
CA ALA A 117 -28.23 8.17 0.76
C ALA A 117 -29.65 8.42 0.24
N GLU A 118 -30.67 7.82 0.85
CA GLU A 118 -32.09 8.11 0.57
C GLU A 118 -32.44 9.55 0.96
N ALA A 119 -32.11 10.00 2.16
CA ALA A 119 -32.34 11.37 2.61
C ALA A 119 -31.65 12.42 1.72
N SER A 120 -30.44 12.12 1.23
CA SER A 120 -29.74 12.98 0.25
C SER A 120 -30.54 13.14 -1.04
N ARG A 121 -31.12 12.03 -1.55
CA ARG A 121 -31.94 12.04 -2.77
C ARG A 121 -33.31 12.70 -2.53
N ASP A 122 -33.90 12.56 -1.35
CA ASP A 122 -35.12 13.25 -0.96
C ASP A 122 -34.94 14.78 -0.91
N LEU A 123 -33.74 15.25 -0.58
CA LEU A 123 -33.34 16.67 -0.67
C LEU A 123 -32.99 17.13 -2.09
N GLY A 124 -33.25 16.30 -3.11
CA GLY A 124 -33.05 16.62 -4.52
C GLY A 124 -31.63 16.43 -5.03
N ALA A 125 -30.75 15.76 -4.27
CA ALA A 125 -29.40 15.48 -4.73
C ALA A 125 -29.37 14.31 -5.74
N ASP A 126 -28.62 14.47 -6.82
CA ASP A 126 -28.36 13.37 -7.75
C ASP A 126 -27.39 12.31 -7.17
N GLU A 127 -27.18 11.21 -7.89
CA GLU A 127 -26.31 10.11 -7.44
C GLU A 127 -24.83 10.51 -7.28
N ALA A 128 -24.34 11.41 -8.14
CA ALA A 128 -22.95 11.88 -8.07
C ALA A 128 -22.75 12.83 -6.87
N GLN A 129 -23.74 13.68 -6.60
CA GLN A 129 -23.79 14.55 -5.43
C GLN A 129 -23.90 13.73 -4.14
N THR A 130 -24.79 12.74 -4.09
CA THR A 130 -24.95 11.84 -2.94
C THR A 130 -23.66 11.07 -2.67
N PHE A 131 -23.03 10.54 -3.73
CA PHE A 131 -21.72 9.88 -3.58
C PHE A 131 -20.66 10.84 -3.03
N ARG A 132 -20.48 12.01 -3.64
CA ARG A 132 -19.40 12.95 -3.26
C ARG A 132 -19.61 13.58 -1.88
N ARG A 133 -20.85 13.87 -1.49
CA ARG A 133 -21.18 14.63 -0.27
C ARG A 133 -21.55 13.76 0.93
N VAL A 134 -22.00 12.53 0.72
CA VAL A 134 -22.45 11.64 1.81
C VAL A 134 -21.58 10.39 1.89
N VAL A 135 -21.52 9.62 0.81
CA VAL A 135 -20.82 8.33 0.80
C VAL A 135 -19.30 8.51 0.94
N LEU A 136 -18.69 9.36 0.12
CA LEU A 136 -17.24 9.53 0.09
C LEU A 136 -16.68 10.06 1.44
N PRO A 137 -17.28 11.08 2.09
CA PRO A 137 -16.85 11.50 3.43
C PRO A 137 -17.02 10.39 4.48
N PHE A 138 -18.09 9.59 4.40
CA PHE A 138 -18.27 8.45 5.29
C PHE A 138 -17.20 7.37 5.10
N LEU A 139 -16.78 7.13 3.86
CA LEU A 139 -15.74 6.17 3.50
C LEU A 139 -14.32 6.71 3.75
N ALA A 140 -14.12 8.03 3.84
CA ALA A 140 -12.80 8.65 3.95
C ALA A 140 -11.90 8.06 5.06
N PRO A 141 -12.39 7.78 6.30
CA PRO A 141 -11.57 7.12 7.31
C PRO A 141 -11.10 5.72 6.89
N GLY A 142 -11.95 4.97 6.17
CA GLY A 142 -11.62 3.65 5.62
C GLY A 142 -10.63 3.74 4.45
N ILE A 143 -10.78 4.73 3.58
CA ILE A 143 -9.84 4.99 2.47
C ILE A 143 -8.45 5.33 3.02
N VAL A 144 -8.38 6.20 4.04
CA VAL A 144 -7.11 6.55 4.71
C VAL A 144 -6.52 5.31 5.38
N ALA A 145 -7.31 4.50 6.10
CA ALA A 145 -6.83 3.25 6.68
C ALA A 145 -6.30 2.26 5.63
N GLY A 146 -6.98 2.14 4.49
CA GLY A 146 -6.53 1.31 3.36
C GLY A 146 -5.22 1.80 2.76
N ALA A 147 -5.09 3.11 2.52
CA ALA A 147 -3.87 3.73 2.01
C ALA A 147 -2.68 3.45 2.93
N LEU A 148 -2.90 3.48 4.24
CA LEU A 148 -1.86 3.20 5.22
C LEU A 148 -1.42 1.76 5.25
N LEU A 149 -2.37 0.85 5.13
CA LEU A 149 -2.07 -0.56 5.01
C LEU A 149 -1.21 -0.80 3.76
N ALA A 150 -1.59 -0.22 2.61
CA ALA A 150 -0.81 -0.31 1.37
C ALA A 150 0.61 0.27 1.53
N PHE A 151 0.74 1.44 2.15
CA PHE A 151 2.05 2.05 2.39
C PHE A 151 2.92 1.19 3.31
N THR A 152 2.33 0.68 4.39
CA THR A 152 3.03 -0.17 5.36
C THR A 152 3.52 -1.45 4.69
N LEU A 153 2.67 -2.12 3.91
CA LEU A 153 3.03 -3.32 3.15
C LEU A 153 4.10 -3.05 2.09
N SER A 154 4.21 -1.82 1.58
CA SER A 154 5.14 -1.51 0.49
C SER A 154 6.50 -0.99 0.96
N ILE A 155 6.58 -0.30 2.11
CA ILE A 155 7.81 0.38 2.53
C ILE A 155 8.88 -0.59 3.05
N ASP A 156 8.44 -1.69 3.68
CA ASP A 156 9.32 -2.71 4.26
C ASP A 156 9.35 -4.02 3.45
N ASP A 157 8.61 -4.10 2.34
CA ASP A 157 8.63 -5.28 1.48
C ASP A 157 10.04 -5.56 0.96
N PHE A 158 10.45 -6.80 1.20
CA PHE A 158 11.67 -7.37 0.67
C PHE A 158 11.36 -8.37 -0.43
N VAL A 159 10.31 -9.18 -0.28
CA VAL A 159 10.14 -10.40 -1.07
C VAL A 159 9.74 -10.07 -2.49
N ILE A 160 8.67 -9.28 -2.68
CA ILE A 160 8.21 -8.90 -4.02
C ILE A 160 9.30 -8.07 -4.69
N SER A 161 9.77 -7.03 -4.00
CA SER A 161 10.83 -6.14 -4.45
C SER A 161 12.07 -6.90 -4.90
N PHE A 162 12.52 -7.92 -4.15
CA PHE A 162 13.70 -8.71 -4.49
C PHE A 162 13.54 -9.43 -5.83
N PHE A 163 12.39 -10.08 -6.04
CA PHE A 163 12.14 -10.86 -7.26
C PHE A 163 11.93 -10.00 -8.51
N VAL A 164 11.40 -8.77 -8.38
CA VAL A 164 11.12 -7.90 -9.53
C VAL A 164 12.05 -6.70 -9.64
N SER A 165 13.13 -6.67 -8.85
CA SER A 165 14.17 -5.64 -8.93
C SER A 165 15.09 -5.82 -10.14
N GLY A 166 15.63 -4.71 -10.63
CA GLY A 166 16.66 -4.67 -11.65
C GLY A 166 17.71 -3.60 -11.38
N PRO A 167 18.60 -3.34 -12.35
CA PRO A 167 19.67 -2.35 -12.21
C PRO A 167 19.12 -0.97 -11.78
N GLY A 168 19.72 -0.36 -10.76
CA GLY A 168 19.32 0.95 -10.25
C GLY A 168 18.02 1.02 -9.44
N SER A 169 17.25 -0.08 -9.34
CA SER A 169 15.96 -0.09 -8.60
C SER A 169 16.06 -0.71 -7.21
N THR A 170 17.26 -0.80 -6.64
CA THR A 170 17.46 -1.43 -5.33
C THR A 170 16.73 -0.62 -4.25
N THR A 171 15.89 -1.28 -3.45
CA THR A 171 15.20 -0.67 -2.30
C THR A 171 16.00 -0.84 -1.02
N LEU A 172 15.66 -0.07 0.01
CA LEU A 172 16.33 -0.11 1.29
C LEU A 172 16.31 -1.50 1.96
N PRO A 173 15.19 -2.27 1.99
CA PRO A 173 15.18 -3.64 2.50
C PRO A 173 16.15 -4.57 1.75
N ILE A 174 16.17 -4.52 0.41
CA ILE A 174 17.11 -5.30 -0.41
C ILE A 174 18.55 -4.90 -0.09
N LYS A 175 18.83 -3.60 0.04
CA LYS A 175 20.17 -3.10 0.34
C LYS A 175 20.64 -3.53 1.72
N ILE A 176 19.79 -3.42 2.75
CA ILE A 176 20.08 -3.89 4.11
C ILE A 176 20.39 -5.39 4.09
N TYR A 177 19.54 -6.19 3.44
CA TYR A 177 19.77 -7.64 3.31
C TYR A 177 21.12 -7.96 2.65
N SER A 178 21.44 -7.28 1.54
CA SER A 178 22.72 -7.43 0.85
C SER A 178 23.91 -7.10 1.76
N MET A 179 23.85 -6.00 2.51
CA MET A 179 24.92 -5.63 3.44
C MET A 179 25.07 -6.64 4.58
N VAL A 180 23.97 -7.12 5.17
CA VAL A 180 24.02 -8.15 6.23
C VAL A 180 24.73 -9.41 5.73
N ARG A 181 24.45 -9.86 4.49
CA ARG A 181 25.13 -11.03 3.90
C ARG A 181 26.63 -10.82 3.67
N MET A 182 27.06 -9.59 3.42
CA MET A 182 28.48 -9.25 3.24
C MET A 182 29.22 -8.98 4.57
N GLY A 183 28.48 -8.93 5.69
CA GLY A 183 29.01 -8.68 7.02
C GLY A 183 28.24 -7.55 7.72
N VAL A 184 27.81 -7.79 8.95
CA VAL A 184 27.08 -6.80 9.74
C VAL A 184 28.04 -5.68 10.15
N THR A 185 27.78 -4.46 9.68
CA THR A 185 28.50 -3.27 10.13
C THR A 185 27.58 -2.33 10.91
N PRO A 186 28.11 -1.44 11.75
CA PRO A 186 27.32 -0.43 12.45
C PRO A 186 26.47 0.47 11.53
N GLU A 187 26.87 0.66 10.28
CA GLU A 187 26.12 1.40 9.26
C GLU A 187 24.81 0.68 8.86
N VAL A 188 24.84 -0.66 8.81
CA VAL A 188 23.64 -1.48 8.56
C VAL A 188 22.63 -1.29 9.69
N ASN A 189 23.10 -1.36 10.94
CA ASN A 189 22.24 -1.17 12.11
C ASN A 189 21.64 0.25 12.14
N ALA A 190 22.40 1.27 11.74
CA ALA A 190 21.91 2.64 11.62
C ALA A 190 20.80 2.76 10.56
N ALA A 191 21.00 2.19 9.37
CA ALA A 191 20.00 2.19 8.29
C ALA A 191 18.71 1.46 8.70
N SER A 192 18.81 0.27 9.31
CA SER A 192 17.65 -0.49 9.81
C SER A 192 16.87 0.29 10.88
N THR A 193 17.58 0.97 11.80
CA THR A 193 16.93 1.79 12.83
C THR A 193 16.16 2.96 12.23
N VAL A 194 16.70 3.60 11.20
CA VAL A 194 16.02 4.69 10.48
C VAL A 194 14.76 4.19 9.79
N LEU A 195 14.83 3.04 9.09
CA LEU A 195 13.65 2.43 8.45
C LEU A 195 12.56 2.15 9.49
N ILE A 196 12.91 1.49 10.60
CA ILE A 196 11.97 1.20 11.69
C ILE A 196 11.37 2.49 12.27
N ALA A 197 12.19 3.51 12.49
CA ALA A 197 11.72 4.79 13.03
C ALA A 197 10.74 5.50 12.08
N ILE A 198 10.98 5.45 10.77
CA ILE A 198 10.09 6.03 9.76
C ILE A 198 8.76 5.26 9.73
N THR A 199 8.80 3.93 9.65
CA THR A 199 7.59 3.10 9.66
C THR A 199 6.78 3.34 10.95
N ALA A 200 7.45 3.36 12.11
CA ALA A 200 6.81 3.64 13.39
C ALA A 200 6.22 5.06 13.46
N ALA A 201 6.92 6.07 12.95
CA ALA A 201 6.43 7.45 12.93
C ALA A 201 5.19 7.59 12.03
N VAL A 202 5.19 6.99 10.84
CA VAL A 202 4.04 6.98 9.94
C VAL A 202 2.85 6.29 10.60
N VAL A 203 3.04 5.09 11.16
CA VAL A 203 1.97 4.37 11.88
C VAL A 203 1.44 5.19 13.06
N LEU A 204 2.32 5.82 13.85
CA LEU A 204 1.93 6.61 15.03
C LEU A 204 1.13 7.86 14.65
N VAL A 205 1.61 8.65 13.68
CA VAL A 205 0.88 9.82 13.16
C VAL A 205 -0.51 9.40 12.72
N MET A 206 -0.62 8.22 12.14
CA MET A 206 -1.85 7.76 11.54
C MET A 206 -2.85 7.20 12.53
N VAL A 207 -2.41 6.47 13.55
CA VAL A 207 -3.26 6.11 14.70
C VAL A 207 -3.79 7.38 15.39
N ARG A 208 -2.98 8.44 15.47
CA ARG A 208 -3.39 9.73 16.02
C ARG A 208 -4.42 10.46 15.14
N LEU A 209 -4.30 10.38 13.81
CA LEU A 209 -5.28 10.96 12.89
C LEU A 209 -6.61 10.18 12.91
N GLN A 210 -6.56 8.85 12.96
CA GLN A 210 -7.76 7.99 13.02
C GLN A 210 -8.52 8.15 14.35
N SER A 211 -7.83 8.19 15.48
CA SER A 211 -8.44 8.41 16.80
C SER A 211 -9.12 9.78 16.94
N ARG A 212 -8.71 10.78 16.16
CA ARG A 212 -9.36 12.09 16.09
C ARG A 212 -10.63 12.06 15.23
N GLY A 213 -10.67 11.25 14.17
CA GLY A 213 -11.84 11.07 13.31
C GLY A 213 -12.95 10.19 13.89
N GLY A 214 -12.64 9.34 14.88
CA GLY A 214 -13.62 8.50 15.60
C GLY A 214 -14.46 9.20 16.66
N ARG A 215 -14.39 10.55 16.76
CA ARG A 215 -15.13 11.37 17.75
C ARG A 215 -16.38 12.06 17.19
N VAL A 216 -16.91 11.63 16.04
CA VAL A 216 -18.15 12.18 15.51
C VAL A 216 -19.36 11.45 16.10
N LEU A 217 -19.75 11.95 17.29
CA LEU A 217 -21.04 11.97 18.01
C LEU A 217 -21.87 10.67 18.23
N PRO A 218 -22.47 10.52 19.43
CA PRO A 218 -23.37 9.41 19.80
C PRO A 218 -24.68 9.39 19.02
#